data_AF-A0A3D4TVJ3-F1
#
_entry.id   AF-A0A3D4TVJ3-F1
#
_cell.length_a   1.000
_cell.length_b   1.000
_cell.length_c   1.000
_cell.angle_alpha   90.00
_cell.angle_beta   90.00
_cell.angle_gamma   90.00
#
_symmetry.space_group_name_H-M   'P 1'
#
loop_
_entity.id
_entity.type
_entity.pdbx_description
1 polymer ?
#
loop_
_entity_poly.entity_id
_entity_poly.type
_entity_poly.pdbx_seq_one_letter_code
_entity_poly.pdbx_strand_id
1 'polypeptide(L)' 'MITIVGGEISNQKGTTVTYRLKCESCGYIDSSETTITIMKGVTEVTTRKCPHCGKSQIIKMKFDMN' A
#
# COMPACT_ATOMS: atom_id res chain seq x y z
N MET A 1 -8.45 -5.81 10.77
CA MET A 1 -8.47 -4.68 9.81
C MET A 1 -7.13 -4.59 9.09
N ILE A 2 -7.13 -4.22 7.81
CA ILE A 2 -5.91 -4.00 7.04
C ILE A 2 -5.70 -2.50 6.88
N THR A 3 -4.50 -2.02 7.20
CA THR A 3 -4.10 -0.62 7.01
C THR A 3 -2.93 -0.54 6.06
N ILE A 4 -2.98 0.42 5.14
CA ILE A 4 -1.90 0.76 4.21
C ILE A 4 -1.46 2.22 4.43
N VAL A 5 -0.15 2.45 4.42
CA VAL A 5 0.48 3.77 4.33
C VAL A 5 1.17 3.87 2.97
N GLY A 6 1.08 5.02 2.30
CA GLY A 6 1.64 5.21 0.95
C GLY A 6 0.83 4.53 -0.17
N GLY A 7 -0.44 4.21 0.10
CA GLY A 7 -1.34 3.60 -0.87
C GLY A 7 -2.80 3.70 -0.43
N GLU A 8 -3.70 3.27 -1.32
CA GLU A 8 -5.14 3.22 -1.12
C GLU A 8 -5.65 1.82 -1.45
N ILE A 9 -6.45 1.23 -0.57
CA ILE A 9 -7.05 -0.09 -0.79
C ILE A 9 -8.20 0.08 -1.80
N SER A 10 -8.09 -0.57 -2.96
CA SER A 10 -9.17 -0.61 -3.95
C SER A 10 -10.09 -1.82 -3.77
N ASN A 11 -9.58 -2.93 -3.22
CA ASN A 11 -10.39 -4.12 -2.92
C ASN A 11 -9.83 -4.89 -1.72
N GLN A 12 -10.70 -5.51 -0.93
CA GLN A 12 -10.31 -6.40 0.15
C GLN A 12 -11.22 -7.64 0.15
N LYS A 13 -10.60 -8.83 0.10
CA LYS A 13 -11.28 -10.13 0.21
C LYS A 13 -10.54 -11.03 1.21
N GLY A 14 -11.05 -11.09 2.44
CA GLY A 14 -10.41 -11.83 3.53
C GLY A 14 -9.03 -11.26 3.84
N THR A 15 -7.99 -12.07 3.63
CA THR A 15 -6.56 -11.68 3.79
C THR A 15 -5.93 -11.16 2.49
N THR A 16 -6.64 -11.21 1.37
CA THR A 16 -6.17 -10.68 0.09
C THR A 16 -6.62 -9.24 -0.08
N VAL A 17 -5.69 -8.38 -0.50
CA VAL A 17 -5.88 -6.93 -0.63
C VAL A 17 -5.34 -6.49 -1.96
N THR A 18 -6.16 -5.76 -2.71
CA THR A 18 -5.72 -5.03 -3.88
C THR A 18 -5.62 -3.57 -3.49
N TYR A 19 -4.47 -2.96 -3.78
CA TYR A 19 -4.20 -1.56 -3.45
C TYR A 19 -3.52 -0.86 -4.63
N ARG A 20 -3.66 0.47 -4.65
CA ARG A 20 -2.97 1.38 -5.55
C ARG A 20 -1.96 2.20 -4.78
N LEU A 21 -0.82 2.46 -5.38
CA LEU A 21 0.20 3.30 -4.74
C LEU A 21 -0.25 4.76 -4.81
N LYS A 22 -0.20 5.44 -3.67
CA LYS A 22 -0.55 6.85 -3.57
C LYS A 22 0.61 7.58 -2.94
N CYS A 23 1.08 8.62 -3.62
CA CYS A 23 2.15 9.44 -3.09
C CYS A 23 1.59 10.35 -1.99
N GLU A 24 2.06 10.21 -0.76
CA GLU A 24 1.61 11.09 0.33
C GLU A 24 2.09 12.53 0.16
N SER A 25 3.19 12.74 -0.57
CA SER A 25 3.77 14.07 -0.78
C SER A 25 3.06 14.91 -1.85
N CYS A 26 2.57 14.29 -2.92
CA CYS A 26 1.98 15.03 -4.05
C CYS A 26 0.60 14.52 -4.47
N GLY A 27 0.08 13.48 -3.81
CA GLY A 27 -1.24 12.92 -4.10
C GLY A 27 -1.31 12.07 -5.37
N TYR A 28 -0.21 11.90 -6.12
CA TYR A 28 -0.19 11.08 -7.33
C TYR A 28 -0.59 9.64 -7.01
N ILE A 29 -1.62 9.12 -7.71
CA ILE A 29 -2.05 7.73 -7.60
C ILE A 29 -1.53 6.97 -8.82
N ASP A 30 -0.76 5.92 -8.58
CA ASP A 30 -0.33 4.98 -9.60
C ASP A 30 -1.54 4.16 -10.05
N SER A 31 -1.80 4.13 -11.35
CA SER A 31 -2.89 3.34 -11.94
C SER A 31 -2.66 1.84 -11.82
N SER A 32 -1.45 1.41 -11.47
CA SER A 32 -1.12 0.00 -11.29
C SER A 32 -1.72 -0.51 -9.99
N GLU A 33 -2.49 -1.59 -10.11
CA GLU A 33 -3.03 -2.29 -8.96
C GLU A 33 -2.07 -3.41 -8.53
N THR A 34 -1.79 -3.45 -7.24
CA THR A 34 -0.99 -4.52 -6.64
C THR A 34 -1.89 -5.34 -5.73
N THR A 35 -1.93 -6.64 -5.97
CA THR A 35 -2.68 -7.57 -5.11
C THR A 35 -1.71 -8.36 -4.26
N ILE A 36 -1.88 -8.32 -2.95
CA ILE A 36 -1.09 -9.10 -2.00
C ILE A 36 -2.00 -9.91 -1.09
N THR A 37 -1.51 -11.07 -0.66
CA THR A 37 -2.16 -11.86 0.39
C THR A 37 -1.37 -11.71 1.67
N ILE A 38 -1.99 -11.13 2.70
CA ILE A 38 -1.34 -10.84 3.97
C ILE A 38 -1.50 -12.04 4.90
N MET A 39 -0.40 -12.72 5.21
CA MET A 39 -0.36 -13.77 6.23
C MET A 39 0.12 -13.13 7.54
N LYS A 40 -0.79 -12.94 8.52
CA LYS A 40 -0.59 -12.40 9.90
C LYS A 40 0.68 -11.56 10.13
N GLY A 41 0.52 -10.25 10.37
CA GLY A 41 1.60 -9.36 10.81
C GLY A 41 1.81 -8.14 9.90
N VAL A 42 3.04 -7.61 9.92
CA VAL A 42 3.51 -6.56 9.01
C VAL A 42 4.24 -7.25 7.86
N THR A 43 3.68 -7.18 6.66
CA THR A 43 4.20 -7.99 5.54
C THR A 43 5.05 -7.20 4.56
N GLU A 44 5.02 -5.86 4.54
CA GLU A 44 5.90 -5.13 3.62
C GLU A 44 6.28 -3.73 4.09
N VAL A 45 7.59 -3.44 3.99
CA VAL A 45 8.21 -2.12 4.13
C VAL A 45 9.02 -1.89 2.85
N THR A 46 8.34 -1.48 1.78
CA THR A 46 9.00 -1.15 0.52
C THR A 46 9.20 0.36 0.45
N THR A 47 10.43 0.81 0.17
CA THR A 47 10.68 2.21 -0.16
C THR A 47 10.53 2.39 -1.66
N ARG A 48 9.65 3.28 -2.10
CA ARG A 48 9.45 3.59 -3.52
C ARG A 48 9.63 5.07 -3.78
N LYS A 49 10.32 5.40 -4.87
CA LYS A 49 10.42 6.77 -5.38
C LYS A 49 9.18 7.10 -6.21
N CYS A 50 8.50 8.20 -5.89
CA CYS A 50 7.37 8.68 -6.67
C CYS A 50 7.86 9.12 -8.06
N PRO A 51 7.30 8.60 -9.16
CA PRO A 51 7.70 8.99 -10.51
C PRO A 51 7.30 10.44 -10.85
N HIS A 52 6.28 10.98 -10.17
CA HIS A 52 5.76 12.32 -10.45
C HIS A 52 6.54 13.44 -9.75
N CYS A 53 6.87 13.27 -8.46
CA CYS A 53 7.56 14.31 -7.67
C CYS A 53 8.99 13.94 -7.28
N GLY A 54 9.44 12.72 -7.58
CA GLY A 54 10.79 12.25 -7.26
C GLY A 54 11.06 11.99 -5.78
N LYS A 55 10.07 12.19 -4.88
CA LYS A 55 10.24 11.92 -3.45
C LYS A 55 10.13 10.44 -3.15
N SER A 56 11.01 9.95 -2.27
CA SER A 56 10.93 8.59 -1.74
C SER A 56 9.89 8.53 -0.64
N GLN A 57 9.11 7.46 -0.62
CA GLN A 57 8.16 7.17 0.45
C GLN A 57 8.24 5.71 0.85
N ILE A 58 7.82 5.44 2.09
CA ILE A 58 7.75 4.10 2.63
C ILE A 58 6.31 3.61 2.52
N ILE A 59 6.12 2.49 1.85
CA ILE A 59 4.84 1.78 1.81
C ILE A 59 4.85 0.79 2.96
N LYS A 60 3.87 0.88 3.83
CA LYS A 60 3.71 -0.04 4.97
C LYS A 60 2.33 -0.66 4.93
N MET A 61 2.29 -1.98 5.08
CA MET A 61 1.03 -2.73 5.16
C MET A 61 0.99 -3.56 6.43
N LYS A 62 -0.08 -3.37 7.19
CA LYS A 62 -0.30 -4.07 8.47
C LYS A 62 -1.66 -4.73 8.46
N PHE A 63 -1.71 -5.99 8.88
CA PHE A 63 -2.94 -6.71 9.15
C PHE A 63 -3.07 -6.96 10.64
N ASP A 64 -4.03 -6.29 11.27
CA ASP A 64 -4.44 -6.55 12.65
C ASP A 64 -5.62 -7.53 12.65
N MET A 65 -5.47 -8.68 13.32
CA MET A 65 -6.59 -9.54 13.70
C MET A 65 -7.10 -9.06 15.06
N ASN A 66 -7.97 -8.06 15.06
CA ASN A 66 -8.80 -7.76 16.22
C ASN A 66 -10.21 -8.31 15.99
#